data_AF-A0A2P8K6S0-F1
#
_entry.id   AF-A0A2P8K6S0-F1
#
_cell.length_a   1.000
_cell.length_b   1.000
_cell.length_c   1.000
_cell.angle_alpha   90.00
_cell.angle_beta   90.00
_cell.angle_gamma   90.00
#
_symmetry.space_group_name_H-M   'P 1'
#
loop_
_entity.id
_entity.type
_entity.pdbx_description
1 polymer ?
#
loop_
_entity_poly.entity_id
_entity_poly.type
_entity_poly.pdbx_seq_one_letter_code
_entity_poly.pdbx_strand_id
1 'polypeptide(L)'
;MLFIFRVIFVVIYCIVVCVLGCLYCLFSPRNPKHVATFGHLFGRLSPVFGLKVELRKPADAESYGNAIYIANHQNNYDMVTASNIVQAPTVTVG
;
A
#
# COMPACT_ATOMS: atom_id res chain seq x y z
N MET A 1 6.54 -25.38 6.52
CA MET A 1 5.15 -25.47 6.00
C MET A 1 4.42 -24.12 6.03
N LEU A 2 4.41 -23.38 7.15
CA LEU A 2 3.77 -22.04 7.22
C LEU A 2 4.24 -21.05 6.15
N PHE A 3 5.54 -21.04 5.82
CA PHE A 3 6.09 -20.20 4.75
C PHE A 3 5.42 -20.46 3.40
N ILE A 4 5.23 -21.73 3.03
CA ILE A 4 4.60 -22.13 1.75
C ILE A 4 3.16 -21.62 1.70
N PHE A 5 2.40 -21.78 2.79
CA PHE A 5 1.02 -21.27 2.87
C PHE A 5 0.97 -19.75 2.75
N ARG A 6 1.89 -19.01 3.41
CA ARG A 6 1.98 -17.54 3.30
C ARG A 6 2.27 -17.11 1.86
N VAL A 7 3.21 -17.78 1.18
CA VAL A 7 3.54 -17.47 -0.22
C VAL A 7 2.34 -17.70 -1.13
N ILE A 8 1.68 -18.86 -1.03
CA ILE A 8 0.48 -19.17 -1.84
C ILE A 8 -0.61 -18.11 -1.59
N PHE A 9 -0.88 -17.78 -0.33
CA PHE A 9 -1.86 -16.77 0.04
C PHE A 9 -1.54 -15.40 -0.57
N VAL A 10 -0.29 -14.92 -0.41
CA VAL A 10 0.14 -13.61 -0.93
C VAL A 10 0.02 -13.57 -2.46
N VAL A 11 0.44 -14.62 -3.16
CA VAL A 11 0.34 -14.67 -4.64
C VAL A 11 -1.11 -14.57 -5.10
N ILE A 12 -2.01 -15.36 -4.52
CA ILE A 12 -3.44 -15.30 -4.85
C ILE A 12 -4.02 -13.91 -4.53
N TYR A 13 -3.68 -13.37 -3.35
CA TYR A 13 -4.13 -12.05 -2.93
C TYR A 13 -3.69 -10.95 -3.91
N CYS A 14 -2.41 -10.94 -4.32
CA CYS A 14 -1.89 -9.98 -5.29
C CYS A 14 -2.62 -10.07 -6.62
N ILE A 15 -2.85 -11.28 -7.15
CA ILE A 15 -3.60 -11.48 -8.40
C ILE A 15 -5.02 -10.91 -8.27
N VAL A 16 -5.72 -11.22 -7.18
CA VAL A 16 -7.08 -10.74 -6.94
C VAL A 16 -7.11 -9.21 -6.84
N VAL A 17 -6.20 -8.60 -6.07
CA VAL A 17 -6.13 -7.13 -5.91
C VAL A 17 -5.82 -6.46 -7.25
N CYS A 18 -4.90 -7.00 -8.04
CA CYS A 18 -4.57 -6.44 -9.35
C CYS A 18 -5.74 -6.55 -10.33
N VAL A 19 -6.38 -7.72 -10.45
CA VAL A 19 -7.50 -7.92 -11.38
C VAL A 19 -8.69 -7.08 -10.98
N LEU A 20 -9.14 -7.17 -9.72
CA LEU A 20 -10.28 -6.39 -9.22
C LEU A 20 -9.97 -4.90 -9.17
N GLY A 21 -8.72 -4.53 -8.87
CA GLY A 21 -8.26 -3.15 -8.86
C GLY A 21 -8.29 -2.53 -10.25
N CYS A 22 -7.80 -3.23 -11.28
CA CYS A 22 -7.91 -2.81 -12.67
C CYS A 22 -9.38 -2.62 -13.08
N LEU A 23 -10.25 -3.58 -12.75
CA LEU A 23 -11.69 -3.46 -12.99
C LEU A 23 -12.29 -2.25 -12.28
N TYR A 24 -11.96 -2.04 -11.00
CA TYR A 24 -12.42 -0.88 -10.23
C TYR A 24 -11.96 0.45 -10.83
N CYS A 25 -10.71 0.53 -11.27
CA CYS A 25 -10.15 1.71 -11.93
C CYS A 25 -10.86 2.05 -13.25
N LEU A 26 -11.39 1.05 -13.97
CA LEU A 26 -12.19 1.29 -15.18
C LEU A 26 -13.50 2.02 -14.88
N PHE A 27 -14.13 1.74 -13.73
CA PHE A 27 -15.35 2.42 -13.29
C PHE A 27 -15.10 3.76 -12.57
N SER A 28 -13.86 4.02 -12.15
CA SER A 28 -13.45 5.27 -11.49
C SER A 28 -12.14 5.79 -12.08
N PRO A 29 -12.13 6.20 -13.36
CA PRO A 29 -10.91 6.62 -14.04
C PRO A 29 -10.35 7.90 -13.40
N ARG A 30 -9.01 8.00 -13.31
CA ARG A 30 -8.27 9.15 -12.78
C ARG A 30 -8.63 9.56 -11.35
N ASN A 31 -9.18 8.65 -10.54
CA ASN A 31 -9.43 8.93 -9.13
C ASN A 31 -8.09 9.08 -8.38
N PRO A 32 -7.80 10.25 -7.80
CA PRO A 32 -6.51 10.52 -7.18
C PRO A 32 -6.30 9.74 -5.87
N LYS A 33 -7.33 9.07 -5.36
CA LYS A 33 -7.26 8.23 -4.16
C LYS A 33 -6.68 6.84 -4.43
N HIS A 34 -6.60 6.40 -5.69
CA HIS A 34 -6.23 5.03 -6.04
C HIS A 34 -4.89 4.59 -5.46
N VAL A 35 -3.86 5.43 -5.53
CA VAL A 35 -2.53 5.11 -4.99
C VAL A 35 -2.60 4.77 -3.50
N ALA A 36 -3.25 5.62 -2.71
CA ALA A 36 -3.45 5.36 -1.28
C ALA A 36 -4.33 4.13 -1.04
N THR A 37 -5.42 3.96 -1.80
CA THR A 37 -6.33 2.81 -1.69
C THR A 37 -5.59 1.49 -1.89
N PHE A 38 -4.89 1.32 -3.01
CA PHE A 38 -4.18 0.07 -3.32
C PHE A 38 -2.92 -0.10 -2.46
N GLY A 39 -2.21 1.00 -2.17
CA GLY A 39 -1.09 0.99 -1.23
C GLY A 39 -1.49 0.46 0.14
N HIS A 40 -2.62 0.90 0.69
CA HIS A 40 -3.14 0.38 1.96
C HIS A 40 -3.54 -1.10 1.89
N LEU A 41 -4.03 -1.58 0.75
CA LEU A 41 -4.32 -3.02 0.58
C LEU A 41 -3.04 -3.86 0.67
N PHE A 42 -1.96 -3.44 0.00
CA PHE A 42 -0.67 -4.12 0.12
C PHE A 42 -0.03 -3.94 1.50
N GLY A 43 -0.12 -2.75 2.10
CA GLY A 43 0.39 -2.48 3.45
C GLY A 43 -0.26 -3.35 4.54
N ARG A 44 -1.53 -3.75 4.36
CA ARG A 44 -2.23 -4.69 5.26
C ARG A 44 -1.66 -6.10 5.24
N LEU A 45 -0.81 -6.46 4.27
CA LEU A 45 -0.11 -7.75 4.23
C LEU A 45 1.06 -7.83 5.21
N SER A 46 1.51 -6.72 5.81
CA SER A 46 2.66 -6.73 6.76
C SER A 46 2.62 -7.85 7.82
N PRO A 47 1.49 -8.19 8.47
CA PRO A 47 1.45 -9.28 9.44
C PRO A 47 1.62 -10.66 8.81
N VAL A 48 1.19 -10.85 7.54
CA VAL A 48 1.38 -12.10 6.78
C VAL A 48 2.87 -12.34 6.53
N PHE A 49 3.62 -11.27 6.30
CA PHE A 49 5.08 -11.30 6.22
C PHE A 49 5.77 -11.41 7.59
N GLY A 50 5.01 -11.46 8.69
CA GLY A 50 5.54 -11.52 10.04
C GLY A 50 6.06 -10.19 10.57
N LEU A 51 5.67 -9.07 9.96
CA LEU A 51 6.08 -7.74 10.35
C LEU A 51 5.02 -7.07 11.23
N LYS A 52 5.48 -6.39 12.28
CA LYS A 52 4.69 -5.41 13.02
C LYS A 52 5.14 -4.02 12.57
N VAL A 53 4.31 -3.34 11.79
CA VAL A 53 4.59 -2.00 11.28
C VAL A 53 3.94 -0.98 12.20
N GLU A 54 4.73 -0.05 12.75
CA GLU A 54 4.21 1.06 13.53
C GLU A 54 4.01 2.28 12.63
N LEU A 55 2.76 2.70 12.48
CA LEU A 55 2.42 3.90 11.73
C LEU A 55 2.51 5.11 12.65
N ARG A 56 3.43 6.02 12.36
CA ARG A 56 3.62 7.28 13.09
C ARG A 56 3.32 8.44 12.17
N LYS A 57 2.16 9.06 12.38
CA LYS A 57 1.65 10.21 11.60
C LYS A 57 1.24 11.31 12.59
N PRO A 58 1.54 12.60 12.33
CA PRO A 58 0.96 13.71 13.08
C PRO A 58 -0.58 13.64 13.08
N ALA A 59 -1.21 14.03 14.19
CA ALA A 59 -2.66 13.96 14.35
C ALA A 59 -3.40 14.83 13.31
N ASP A 60 -2.76 15.90 12.87
CA ASP A 60 -3.26 16.88 11.90
C ASP A 60 -2.78 16.63 10.46
N ALA A 61 -2.08 15.52 10.19
CA ALA A 61 -1.46 15.30 8.88
C ALA A 61 -2.45 15.21 7.70
N GLU A 62 -3.74 15.03 7.96
CA GLU A 62 -4.82 15.07 6.95
C GLU A 62 -5.15 16.49 6.51
N SER A 63 -4.79 17.49 7.32
CA SER A 63 -4.97 18.92 7.03
C SER A 63 -3.80 19.53 6.28
N TYR A 64 -2.70 18.78 6.11
CA TYR A 64 -1.54 19.25 5.37
C TYR A 64 -1.90 19.41 3.89
N GLY A 65 -1.49 20.54 3.31
CA GLY A 65 -1.65 20.81 1.88
C GLY A 65 -0.65 19.99 1.05
N ASN A 66 -0.01 20.63 0.07
CA ASN A 66 1.00 19.96 -0.74
C ASN A 66 2.24 19.64 0.11
N ALA A 67 2.60 18.36 0.19
CA ALA A 67 3.77 17.87 0.89
C ALA A 67 4.54 16.86 0.04
N ILE A 68 5.85 16.78 0.26
CA ILE A 68 6.71 15.78 -0.37
C ILE A 68 7.14 14.79 0.71
N TYR A 69 6.75 13.53 0.52
CA TYR A 69 7.22 12.43 1.36
C TYR A 69 8.56 11.93 0.81
N ILE A 70 9.61 11.98 1.63
CA ILE A 70 10.93 11.47 1.29
C ILE A 70 11.17 10.23 2.14
N ALA A 71 11.39 9.10 1.48
CA ALA A 71 11.71 7.83 2.13
C ALA A 71 12.90 7.19 1.40
N ASN A 72 13.68 6.38 2.11
CA ASN A 72 14.65 5.52 1.45
C ASN A 72 13.94 4.35 0.75
N HIS A 73 14.56 3.78 -0.28
CA HIS A 73 14.15 2.51 -0.86
C HIS A 73 15.18 1.44 -0.48
N GLN A 74 14.84 0.57 0.46
CA GLN A 74 15.78 -0.41 1.00
C GLN A 74 15.68 -1.75 0.27
N ASN A 75 14.44 -2.22 0.02
CA ASN A 75 14.17 -3.48 -0.66
C ASN A 75 12.67 -3.64 -0.95
N ASN A 76 12.29 -4.77 -1.55
CA ASN A 76 10.91 -5.06 -1.94
C ASN A 76 9.89 -5.10 -0.79
N TYR A 77 10.32 -5.22 0.47
CA TYR A 77 9.40 -5.12 1.62
C TYR A 77 8.85 -3.72 1.82
N ASP A 78 9.40 -2.70 1.18
CA ASP A 78 8.88 -1.32 1.24
C ASP A 78 7.40 -1.25 0.82
N MET A 79 6.96 -2.15 -0.07
CA MET A 79 5.56 -2.29 -0.48
C MET A 79 4.61 -2.72 0.66
N VAL A 80 5.11 -3.36 1.72
CA VAL A 80 4.28 -3.76 2.88
C VAL A 80 4.58 -2.96 4.13
N THR A 81 5.73 -2.27 4.20
CA THR A 81 6.13 -1.45 5.35
C THR A 81 5.78 0.02 5.19
N ALA A 82 5.95 0.60 3.99
CA ALA A 82 5.74 2.03 3.77
C ALA A 82 4.32 2.34 3.26
N SER A 83 3.69 1.42 2.55
CA SER A 83 2.46 1.76 1.79
C SER A 83 1.27 2.21 2.63
N ASN A 84 1.21 1.88 3.93
CA ASN A 84 0.15 2.36 4.84
C ASN A 84 0.27 3.85 5.22
N ILE A 85 1.43 4.50 5.03
CA ILE A 85 1.60 5.92 5.39
C ILE A 85 1.08 6.87 4.30
N VAL A 86 0.79 6.34 3.11
CA VAL A 86 0.47 7.12 1.92
C VAL A 86 -0.94 7.72 2.04
N GLN A 87 -1.03 9.05 2.13
CA GLN A 87 -2.32 9.73 2.21
C GLN A 87 -2.91 9.95 0.80
N ALA A 88 -4.23 9.96 0.65
CA ALA A 88 -4.81 10.47 -0.59
C ALA A 88 -4.67 12.01 -0.62
N PRO A 89 -4.37 12.66 -1.76
CA PRO A 89 -4.19 12.15 -3.13
C PRO A 89 -2.73 11.93 -3.57
N THR A 90 -1.87 11.36 -2.72
CA THR A 90 -0.43 11.21 -3.01
C THR A 90 -0.18 10.54 -4.35
N VAL A 91 0.73 11.11 -5.13
CA VAL A 91 1.34 10.49 -6.30
C VAL A 91 2.73 10.01 -5.89
N THR A 92 3.06 8.76 -6.20
CA THR A 92 4.38 8.19 -5.95
C THR A 92 5.21 8.24 -7.21
N VAL A 93 6.45 8.69 -7.08
CA VAL A 93 7.50 8.54 -8.10
C VAL A 93 8.58 7.70 -7.43
N GLY A 94 8.86 6.53 -7.98
CA GLY A 94 9.84 5.56 -7.47
C GLY A 94 10.82 5.20 -8.57
#